data_AF-A0A6L9IZJ1-F1
#
_entry.id   AF-A0A6L9IZJ1-F1
#
_cell.length_a   1.000
_cell.length_b   1.000
_cell.length_c   1.000
_cell.angle_alpha   90.00
_cell.angle_beta   90.00
_cell.angle_gamma   90.00
#
_symmetry.space_group_name_H-M   'P 1'
#
loop_
_entity.id
_entity.type
_entity.pdbx_description
1 polymer ?
#
loop_
_entity_poly.entity_id
_entity_poly.type
_entity_poly.pdbx_seq_one_letter_code
_entity_poly.pdbx_strand_id
1 'polypeptide(L)' 'MMSTYQNLTLAEWLAIGQQSGAIQDIRTIALAVSISEFEAMAWIADLVMGRASEREAIAFMRRALENSQQPL' A
#
# COMPACT_ATOMS: atom_id res chain seq x y z
N MET A 1 5.67 23.78 -5.96
CA MET A 1 6.04 22.65 -5.06
C MET A 1 5.98 21.39 -5.89
N MET A 2 7.13 20.96 -6.45
CA MET A 2 7.19 19.68 -7.17
C MET A 2 7.04 18.55 -6.15
N SER A 3 6.18 17.60 -6.49
CA SER A 3 5.65 16.55 -5.64
C SER A 3 6.77 15.74 -4.97
N THR A 4 6.99 15.99 -3.68
CA THR A 4 7.87 15.19 -2.81
C THR A 4 7.48 13.71 -2.75
N TYR A 5 6.27 13.38 -3.18
CA TYR A 5 5.71 12.04 -3.21
C TYR A 5 5.95 11.28 -4.52
N GLN A 6 6.46 11.93 -5.57
CA GLN A 6 6.62 11.30 -6.90
C GLN A 6 7.79 10.32 -7.02
N ASN A 7 8.73 10.31 -6.05
CA ASN A 7 9.94 9.49 -6.10
C ASN A 7 10.10 8.54 -4.91
N LEU A 8 9.05 8.38 -4.09
CA LEU A 8 9.12 7.52 -2.91
C LEU A 8 9.02 6.05 -3.32
N THR A 9 9.90 5.25 -2.77
CA THR A 9 9.86 3.79 -2.81
C THR A 9 8.72 3.25 -1.96
N LEU A 10 8.33 1.98 -2.16
CA LEU A 10 7.32 1.32 -1.32
C LEU A 10 7.72 1.35 0.17
N ALA A 11 9.00 1.13 0.48
CA ALA A 11 9.50 1.14 1.86
C ALA A 11 9.33 2.51 2.52
N GLU A 12 9.59 3.60 1.79
CA GLU A 12 9.41 4.96 2.30
C GLU A 12 7.94 5.29 2.52
N TRP A 13 7.06 4.88 1.60
CA TRP A 13 5.62 5.02 1.76
C TRP A 13 5.08 4.29 2.99
N LEU A 14 5.52 3.05 3.22
CA LEU A 14 5.16 2.28 4.40
C LEU A 14 5.65 2.96 5.68
N ALA A 15 6.90 3.46 5.69
CA ALA A 15 7.46 4.17 6.83
C ALA A 15 6.66 5.45 7.16
N ILE A 16 6.31 6.26 6.16
CA ILE A 16 5.48 7.45 6.34
C ILE A 16 4.08 7.05 6.86
N GLY A 17 3.48 6.00 6.30
CA GLY A 17 2.18 5.51 6.74
C GLY A 17 2.16 5.05 8.19
N GLN A 18 3.21 4.37 8.65
CA GLN A 18 3.35 3.98 10.05
C GLN A 18 3.56 5.19 10.96
N GLN A 19 4.45 6.11 10.60
CA GLN A 19 4.75 7.31 11.40
C GLN A 19 3.54 8.25 11.54
N SER A 20 2.72 8.35 10.49
CA SER A 20 1.49 9.16 10.49
C SER A 20 0.29 8.48 11.15
N GLY A 21 0.38 7.17 11.45
CA GLY A 21 -0.75 6.37 11.96
C GLY A 21 -1.81 6.04 10.90
N ALA A 22 -1.53 6.29 9.61
CA ALA A 22 -2.38 5.85 8.51
C ALA A 22 -2.32 4.33 8.30
N ILE A 23 -1.19 3.71 8.65
CA ILE A 23 -1.01 2.26 8.71
C ILE A 23 -0.87 1.87 10.17
N GLN A 24 -1.87 1.16 10.71
CA GLN A 24 -1.88 0.70 12.09
C GLN A 24 -1.78 -0.82 12.19
N ASP A 25 -2.21 -1.53 11.15
CA ASP A 25 -2.22 -2.98 11.12
C ASP A 25 -0.99 -3.53 10.37
N ILE A 26 -0.21 -4.39 11.04
CA ILE A 26 0.94 -5.07 10.44
C ILE A 26 0.53 -5.89 9.19
N ARG A 27 -0.72 -6.33 9.10
CA ARG A 27 -1.25 -7.04 7.93
C ARG A 27 -1.23 -6.19 6.66
N THR A 28 -1.37 -4.87 6.77
CA THR A 28 -1.27 -3.93 5.64
C THR A 28 0.12 -4.01 5.01
N ILE A 29 1.16 -4.02 5.85
CA ILE A 29 2.57 -4.13 5.43
C ILE A 29 2.83 -5.49 4.79
N ALA A 30 2.39 -6.57 5.43
CA ALA A 30 2.57 -7.93 4.93
C ALA A 30 1.93 -8.14 3.55
N LEU A 31 0.73 -7.59 3.34
CA LEU A 31 0.04 -7.65 2.05
C LEU A 31 0.76 -6.83 0.98
N ALA A 32 1.20 -5.61 1.32
CA ALA A 32 1.91 -4.74 0.38
C ALA A 32 3.18 -5.39 -0.17
N VAL A 33 3.94 -6.11 0.66
CA VAL A 33 5.16 -6.81 0.21
C VAL A 33 4.91 -8.17 -0.46
N SER A 34 3.65 -8.64 -0.46
CA SER A 34 3.27 -9.94 -1.05
C SER A 34 2.71 -9.83 -2.48
N ILE A 35 2.51 -8.61 -2.98
CA ILE A 35 1.99 -8.34 -4.32
C ILE A 35 3.03 -7.58 -5.16
N SER A 36 2.69 -7.22 -6.39
CA SER A 36 3.62 -6.41 -7.21
C SER A 36 3.87 -5.05 -6.55
N GLU A 37 5.12 -4.60 -6.55
CA GLU A 37 5.51 -3.33 -5.91
C GLU A 37 4.73 -2.15 -6.52
N PHE A 38 4.47 -2.17 -7.82
CA PHE A 38 3.69 -1.14 -8.51
C PHE A 38 2.26 -1.03 -7.96
N GLU A 39 1.56 -2.16 -7.78
CA GLU A 39 0.21 -2.17 -7.20
C GLU A 39 0.23 -1.77 -5.74
N ALA A 40 1.18 -2.30 -4.96
CA ALA A 40 1.33 -1.95 -3.55
C ALA A 40 1.57 -0.45 -3.35
N MET A 41 2.47 0.16 -4.13
CA MET A 41 2.75 1.59 -4.04
C MET A 41 1.50 2.43 -4.30
N ALA A 42 0.68 2.09 -5.29
CA ALA A 42 -0.54 2.84 -5.57
C ALA A 42 -1.48 2.85 -4.37
N TRP A 43 -1.74 1.68 -3.77
CA TRP A 43 -2.66 1.57 -2.64
C TRP A 43 -2.12 2.17 -1.34
N ILE A 44 -0.82 1.98 -1.05
CA ILE A 44 -0.21 2.57 0.13
C ILE A 44 -0.15 4.10 -0.01
N ALA A 45 0.16 4.63 -1.19
CA ALA A 45 0.16 6.08 -1.40
C ALA A 45 -1.25 6.67 -1.19
N ASP A 46 -2.29 6.05 -1.73
CA ASP A 46 -3.67 6.50 -1.53
C ASP A 46 -4.10 6.42 -0.06
N LEU A 47 -3.67 5.38 0.66
CA LEU A 47 -3.88 5.26 2.11
C LEU A 47 -3.19 6.39 2.89
N VAL A 48 -1.89 6.60 2.66
CA VAL A 48 -1.10 7.62 3.37
C VAL A 48 -1.57 9.03 3.06
N MET A 49 -2.05 9.29 1.83
CA MET A 49 -2.62 10.57 1.44
C MET A 49 -4.07 10.77 1.93
N GLY A 50 -4.64 9.81 2.68
CA GLY A 50 -5.99 9.88 3.22
C GLY A 50 -7.09 9.78 2.15
N ARG A 51 -6.77 9.23 0.97
CA ARG A 51 -7.72 9.02 -0.13
C ARG A 51 -8.45 7.68 -0.03
N ALA A 52 -7.88 6.75 0.72
CA ALA A 52 -8.47 5.46 1.04
C ALA A 52 -8.28 5.16 2.54
N SER A 53 -9.20 4.40 3.11
CA SER A 53 -9.04 3.85 4.45
C SER A 53 -8.11 2.63 4.44
N GLU A 54 -7.50 2.32 5.59
CA GLU A 54 -6.64 1.13 5.73
C GLU A 54 -7.42 -0.16 5.43
N ARG A 55 -8.70 -0.20 5.80
CA ARG A 55 -9.60 -1.31 5.49
C ARG A 55 -9.80 -1.52 3.99
N GLU A 56 -9.99 -0.44 3.23
CA GLU A 56 -10.14 -0.51 1.77
C GLU A 56 -8.84 -0.97 1.12
N ALA A 57 -7.70 -0.40 1.53
CA ALA A 57 -6.38 -0.81 1.02
C ALA A 57 -6.12 -2.31 1.27
N ILE A 58 -6.43 -2.82 2.46
CA ILE A 58 -6.33 -4.26 2.78
C ILE A 58 -7.21 -5.10 1.85
N ALA A 59 -8.46 -4.69 1.62
CA ALA A 59 -9.38 -5.43 0.76
C ALA A 59 -8.88 -5.51 -0.69
N PHE A 60 -8.37 -4.40 -1.23
CA PHE A 60 -7.81 -4.36 -2.58
C PHE A 60 -6.53 -5.19 -2.71
N MET A 61 -5.59 -5.07 -1.76
CA MET A 61 -4.35 -5.84 -1.81
C MET A 61 -4.59 -7.34 -1.66
N ARG A 62 -5.57 -7.77 -0.84
CA ARG A 62 -5.98 -9.19 -0.79
C ARG A 62 -6.49 -9.68 -2.13
N ARG A 63 -7.33 -8.88 -2.80
CA ARG A 63 -7.87 -9.24 -4.11
C ARG A 63 -6.76 -9.35 -5.16
N ALA A 64 -5.78 -8.45 -5.14
CA ALA A 64 -4.62 -8.53 -6.02
C ALA A 64 -3.79 -9.80 -5.78
N LEU A 65 -3.57 -10.17 -4.51
CA LEU A 65 -2.89 -11.40 -4.13
C LEU A 65 -3.64 -12.67 -4.56
N GLU A 66 -4.97 -12.67 -4.45
CA GLU A 66 -5.80 -13.80 -4.93
C GLU A 66 -5.66 -13.97 -6.45
N ASN A 67 -5.70 -12.87 -7.21
CA ASN A 67 -5.59 -12.92 -8.66
C ASN A 67 -4.20 -13.37 -9.14
N SER A 68 -3.13 -13.04 -8.41
CA SER A 68 -1.76 -13.44 -8.77
C SER A 68 -1.47 -14.92 -8.50
N GLN A 69 -2.31 -15.58 -7.70
CA GLN A 69 -2.18 -17.00 -7.35
C GLN A 69 -3.04 -17.94 -8.20
N GLN A 70 -3.93 -17.43 -9.04
CA GLN A 70 -4.72 -18.27 -9.95
C GLN A 70 -3.87 -18.74 -11.14
N PRO A 71 -3.76 -20.06 -11.39
CA PRO A 71 -3.09 -20.56 -12.59
C PRO A 71 -3.88 -20.13 -13.84
N LEU A 72 -3.14 -19.62 -14.85
CA LEU A 72 -3.65 -19.26 -16.18
C LEU A 72 -4.35 -20.43 -16.88
#